data_AF-A0AAW5BKT0-F1
#
_entry.id   AF-A0AAW5BKT0-F1
#
_cell.length_a   1.000
_cell.length_b   1.000
_cell.length_c   1.000
_cell.angle_alpha   90.00
_cell.angle_beta   90.00
_cell.angle_gamma   90.00
#
_symmetry.space_group_name_H-M   'P 1'
#
loop_
_entity.id
_entity.type
_entity.pdbx_description
1 polymer ?
#
loop_
_entity_poly.entity_id
_entity_poly.type
_entity_poly.pdbx_seq_one_letter_code
_entity_poly.pdbx_strand_id
1 'polypeptide(L)' 'MKVVKKKILTKYFKAVRAREKNFEIRKDEDNIQIGDLIVLEEWDNFYGYSGQVVRRYVKYVLRNAPEFGLKEGYCIIGW' A
#
# COMPACT_ATOMS: atom_id res chain seq x y z
N MET A 1 12.63 -11.02 3.57
CA MET A 1 11.46 -10.76 2.70
C MET A 1 10.20 -11.13 3.46
N LYS A 2 9.43 -10.12 3.87
CA LYS A 2 8.13 -10.27 4.55
C LYS A 2 7.01 -10.09 3.54
N VAL A 3 5.90 -10.80 3.74
CA VAL A 3 4.67 -10.60 2.98
C VAL A 3 3.68 -9.86 3.87
N VAL A 4 3.23 -8.68 3.44
CA VAL A 4 2.25 -7.87 4.17
C VAL A 4 0.97 -7.79 3.36
N LYS A 5 -0.16 -8.16 3.99
CA LYS A 5 -1.49 -8.09 3.37
C LYS A 5 -2.22 -6.86 3.87
N LYS A 6 -2.82 -6.09 2.96
CA LYS A 6 -3.63 -4.91 3.30
C LYS A 6 -4.87 -4.84 2.42
N LYS A 7 -5.99 -4.42 3.02
CA LYS A 7 -7.18 -4.01 2.27
C LYS A 7 -6.90 -2.73 1.48
N ILE A 8 -7.53 -2.62 0.32
CA ILE A 8 -7.58 -1.40 -0.48
C ILE A 8 -8.98 -1.24 -1.09
N LEU A 9 -9.53 -0.02 -1.04
CA LEU A 9 -10.85 0.23 -1.61
C LEU A 9 -10.83 0.07 -3.13
N THR A 10 -11.94 -0.43 -3.69
CA THR A 10 -12.15 -0.66 -5.13
C THR A 10 -11.64 0.47 -6.02
N LYS A 11 -11.90 1.74 -5.66
CA LYS A 11 -11.42 2.91 -6.41
C LYS A 11 -9.89 2.94 -6.55
N TYR A 12 -9.16 2.73 -5.45
CA TYR A 12 -7.70 2.76 -5.46
C TYR A 12 -7.11 1.45 -5.99
N PHE A 13 -7.77 0.31 -5.74
CA PHE A 13 -7.36 -0.98 -6.28
C PHE A 13 -7.28 -0.93 -7.81
N LYS A 14 -8.31 -0.38 -8.47
CA LYS A 14 -8.33 -0.22 -9.94
C LYS A 14 -7.15 0.61 -10.44
N ALA A 15 -6.85 1.75 -9.80
CA ALA A 15 -5.71 2.61 -10.16
C ALA A 15 -4.35 1.91 -9.96
N VAL A 16 -4.18 1.14 -8.87
CA VAL A 16 -2.95 0.36 -8.64
C VAL A 16 -2.81 -0.79 -9.64
N ARG A 17 -3.93 -1.46 -9.98
CA ARG A 17 -3.97 -2.53 -10.97
C ARG A 17 -3.61 -2.00 -12.36
N ALA A 18 -4.12 -0.83 -12.72
CA ALA A 18 -3.85 -0.12 -13.98
C ALA A 18 -2.46 0.56 -14.04
N ARG A 19 -1.65 0.48 -12.98
CA ARG A 19 -0.32 1.13 -12.88
C ARG A 19 -0.34 2.66 -12.91
N GLU A 20 -1.49 3.28 -12.71
CA GLU A 20 -1.64 4.73 -12.56
C GLU A 20 -1.17 5.20 -11.17
N LYS A 21 -1.41 4.36 -10.15
CA LYS A 21 -0.97 4.59 -8.76
C LYS A 21 0.14 3.60 -8.39
N ASN A 22 1.37 4.09 -8.27
CA ASN A 22 2.55 3.27 -7.96
C ASN A 22 3.10 3.50 -6.53
N PHE A 23 2.22 3.89 -5.59
CA PHE A 23 2.58 4.07 -4.20
C PHE A 23 1.38 3.83 -3.26
N GLU A 24 1.64 3.52 -1.99
CA GLU A 24 0.68 3.57 -0.88
C GLU A 24 1.11 4.65 0.13
N ILE A 25 0.15 5.21 0.87
CA ILE A 25 0.41 5.98 2.10
C ILE A 25 -0.30 5.23 3.23
N ARG A 26 0.43 4.82 4.27
CA ARG A 26 -0.09 3.98 5.36
C ARG A 26 0.52 4.39 6.69
N LYS A 27 -0.14 4.03 7.80
CA LYS A 27 0.52 4.01 9.11
C LYS A 27 1.67 3.01 9.05
N ASP A 28 2.82 3.37 9.62
CA ASP A 28 4.03 2.55 9.56
C ASP A 28 4.06 1.50 10.67
N GLU A 29 3.01 0.68 10.75
CA GLU A 29 2.81 -0.31 11.83
C GLU A 29 3.48 -1.66 11.52
N ASP A 30 3.68 -1.98 10.24
CA ASP A 30 4.28 -3.25 9.83
C ASP A 30 5.79 -3.15 9.64
N ASN A 31 6.40 -1.96 9.77
CA ASN A 31 7.81 -1.71 9.48
C ASN A 31 8.24 -2.31 8.11
N ILE A 32 7.53 -1.94 7.04
CA ILE A 32 7.76 -2.46 5.68
C ILE A 32 9.14 -2.04 5.17
N GLN A 33 9.88 -2.97 4.58
CA GLN A 33 11.23 -2.73 4.04
C GLN A 33 11.26 -2.88 2.52
N ILE A 34 12.32 -2.33 1.89
CA ILE A 34 12.63 -2.59 0.49
C ILE A 34 12.85 -4.09 0.29
N GLY A 35 12.28 -4.64 -0.79
CA GLY A 35 12.29 -6.08 -1.08
C GLY A 35 11.14 -6.87 -0.44
N ASP A 36 10.35 -6.29 0.47
CA ASP A 36 9.12 -6.91 0.95
C ASP A 36 8.06 -7.00 -0.15
N LEU A 37 7.11 -7.92 0.01
CA LEU A 37 5.96 -8.07 -0.88
C LEU A 37 4.71 -7.53 -0.20
N ILE A 38 4.10 -6.50 -0.79
CA ILE A 38 2.77 -6.04 -0.39
C ILE A 38 1.70 -6.70 -1.26
N VAL A 39 0.69 -7.28 -0.61
CA VAL A 39 -0.49 -7.87 -1.23
C VAL A 39 -1.68 -7.00 -0.88
N LEU A 40 -2.21 -6.33 -1.89
CA LEU A 40 -3.37 -5.45 -1.77
C LEU A 40 -4.62 -6.24 -2.17
N GLU A 41 -5.50 -6.46 -1.20
CA GLU A 41 -6.76 -7.20 -1.34
C GLU A 41 -7.89 -6.20 -1.58
N GLU A 42 -8.59 -6.34 -2.71
CA GLU A 42 -9.70 -5.46 -3.05
C GLU A 42 -10.83 -5.64 -2.03
N TRP A 43 -11.26 -4.52 -1.46
CA TRP A 43 -12.30 -4.45 -0.44
C TRP A 43 -13.35 -3.41 -0.83
N ASP A 44 -14.60 -3.82 -0.78
CA ASP A 44 -15.77 -2.95 -0.88
C ASP A 44 -16.45 -2.83 0.49
N ASN A 45 -16.97 -1.65 0.82
CA ASN A 45 -17.59 -1.42 2.13
C ASN A 45 -18.94 -2.13 2.28
N PHE A 46 -19.66 -2.39 1.19
CA PHE A 46 -20.97 -3.05 1.20
C PHE A 46 -20.84 -4.56 0.97
N TYR A 47 -19.98 -4.95 0.03
CA TYR A 47 -19.88 -6.34 -0.43
C TYR A 47 -18.68 -7.11 0.15
N GLY A 48 -17.77 -6.43 0.86
CA GLY A 48 -16.59 -7.05 1.46
C GLY A 48 -15.49 -7.36 0.45
N TYR A 49 -14.79 -8.48 0.64
CA TYR A 49 -13.72 -8.91 -0.27
C TYR A 49 -14.29 -9.35 -1.62
N SER A 50 -13.73 -8.84 -2.72
CA SER A 50 -14.07 -9.34 -4.06
C SER A 50 -13.32 -10.64 -4.44
N GLY A 51 -12.28 -10.99 -3.68
CA GLY A 51 -11.33 -12.06 -4.00
C GLY A 51 -10.19 -11.63 -4.94
N GLN A 52 -10.24 -10.41 -5.49
CA GLN A 52 -9.15 -9.90 -6.33
C GLN A 52 -7.98 -9.36 -5.49
N VAL A 53 -6.77 -9.59 -5.99
CA VAL A 53 -5.53 -9.15 -5.33
C VAL A 53 -4.54 -8.56 -6.32
N VAL A 54 -3.74 -7.61 -5.86
CA VAL A 54 -2.57 -7.09 -6.58
C VAL A 54 -1.33 -7.25 -5.71
N ARG A 55 -0.27 -7.78 -6.31
CA ARG A 55 1.02 -8.01 -5.65
C ARG A 55 2.05 -7.01 -6.16
N ARG A 56 2.81 -6.40 -5.25
CA ARG A 56 3.87 -5.43 -5.56
C ARG A 56 5.09 -5.64 -4.67
N TYR A 57 6.27 -5.67 -5.28
CA TYR A 57 7.53 -5.65 -4.55
C TYR A 57 7.86 -4.21 -4.18
N VAL A 58 8.14 -3.99 -2.91
CA VAL A 58 8.50 -2.66 -2.40
C VAL A 58 9.88 -2.30 -2.91
N LYS A 59 9.98 -1.16 -3.59
CA LYS A 59 11.24 -0.60 -4.10
C LYS A 59 11.70 0.61 -3.33
N TYR A 60 10.78 1.30 -2.66
CA TYR A 60 11.09 2.51 -1.90
C TYR A 60 10.18 2.65 -0.69
N VAL A 61 10.71 3.19 0.41
CA VAL A 61 9.93 3.56 1.59
C VAL A 61 10.40 4.91 2.11
N LEU A 62 9.50 5.89 2.18
CA LEU A 62 9.74 7.20 2.80
C LEU A 62 9.13 7.25 4.19
N ARG A 63 9.89 7.74 5.16
CA ARG A 63 9.51 7.97 6.55
C ARG A 63 10.03 9.33 6.99
N ASN A 64 9.53 9.84 8.11
CA ASN A 64 10.08 11.02 8.79
C ASN A 64 10.26 12.23 7.86
N ALA A 65 9.23 12.54 7.06
CA ALA A 65 9.21 13.66 6.12
C ALA A 65 8.06 14.67 6.42
N PRO A 66 7.87 15.10 7.68
CA PRO A 66 6.77 16.01 8.05
C PRO A 66 6.83 17.36 7.33
N GLU A 67 8.02 17.83 6.99
CA GLU A 67 8.26 19.07 6.24
C GLU A 67 7.65 19.06 4.82
N PHE A 68 7.44 17.86 4.26
CA PHE A 68 6.78 17.65 2.97
C PHE A 68 5.31 17.18 3.11
N GLY A 69 4.75 17.26 4.32
CA GLY A 69 3.35 16.91 4.60
C GLY A 69 3.11 15.44 4.94
N LEU A 70 4.15 14.63 5.13
CA LEU A 70 3.96 13.26 5.62
C LEU A 70 3.67 13.28 7.12
N LYS A 71 2.45 12.93 7.50
CA LYS A 71 2.04 12.86 8.90
C LYS A 71 2.95 11.92 9.70
N GLU A 72 3.31 12.32 10.91
CA GLU A 72 4.09 11.48 11.83
C GLU A 72 3.45 10.11 12.05
N GLY A 73 4.27 9.06 12.06
CA GLY A 73 3.83 7.66 12.15
C GLY A 73 3.25 7.09 10.85
N TYR A 74 3.28 7.83 9.73
CA TYR A 74 2.94 7.32 8.40
C TYR A 74 4.19 7.15 7.54
N CYS A 75 4.09 6.25 6.56
CA CYS A 75 5.09 6.02 5.53
C CYS A 75 4.46 6.06 4.13
N ILE A 76 5.30 6.37 3.13
CA ILE A 76 4.97 6.20 1.72
C ILE A 76 5.73 4.99 1.20
N ILE A 77 5.05 4.07 0.53
CA ILE A 77 5.61 2.82 0.02
C ILE A 77 5.50 2.84 -1.50
N GLY A 78 6.61 2.81 -2.22
CA GLY A 78 6.67 2.80 -3.69
C GLY A 78 7.09 1.45 -4.28
N TRP A 79 6.64 1.13 -5.50
CA TRP A 79 6.91 -0.12 -6.22
C TRP A 79 6.98 0.03 -7.75
#